data_AF-A0A7J8JB50-F1
#
_entry.id   AF-A0A7J8JB50-F1
#
_cell.length_a   1.000
_cell.length_b   1.000
_cell.length_c   1.000
_cell.angle_alpha   90.00
_cell.angle_beta   90.00
_cell.angle_gamma   90.00
#
_symmetry.space_group_name_H-M   'P 1'
#
loop_
_entity.id
_entity.type
_entity.pdbx_description
1 polymer ?
#
loop_
_entity_poly.entity_id
_entity_poly.type
_entity_poly.pdbx_seq_one_letter_code
_entity_poly.pdbx_strand_id
1 'polypeptide(L)'
;MKKIQRLQDSIIILKGKIMVHSRESEEQNQYIRDDKELVHVQLRKLKAQRTQAREISQENLVKLTLESNATIKALRKIVDKGEKILKLAEICRKFETEEEKVLPFYSSTLTPEEQEEIEDITSEEFTEELAKVIADYTGLENFWKRYNKVKLEQLSLQHRRAQLLEINRKLREMLKQYLDGISVSDEVLSQLNPLFVVNHRSNLPQSLSLPTTQPGDKKPPTTYNIIEAAHVIPHIL
;
A
#
# COMPACT_ATOMS: atom_id res chain seq x y z
N MET A 1 1.39 -37.11 -119.58
CA MET A 1 1.68 -38.10 -118.52
C MET A 1 2.67 -37.60 -117.45
N LYS A 2 3.94 -37.26 -117.77
CA LYS A 2 4.97 -36.90 -116.75
C LYS A 2 4.71 -35.64 -115.89
N LYS A 3 3.89 -34.68 -116.33
CA LYS A 3 3.55 -33.47 -115.52
C LYS A 3 2.47 -33.74 -114.47
N ILE A 4 1.51 -34.60 -114.78
CA ILE A 4 0.43 -34.99 -113.87
C ILE A 4 1.01 -35.81 -112.71
N GLN A 5 1.94 -36.73 -113.00
CA GLN A 5 2.66 -37.48 -111.96
C GLN A 5 3.42 -36.55 -111.00
N ARG A 6 4.17 -35.56 -111.51
CA ARG A 6 4.90 -34.60 -110.65
C ARG A 6 3.98 -33.78 -109.75
N LEU A 7 2.80 -33.39 -110.25
CA LEU A 7 1.80 -32.69 -109.44
C LEU A 7 1.20 -33.62 -108.38
N GLN A 8 0.92 -34.88 -108.71
CA GLN A 8 0.47 -35.89 -107.75
C GLN A 8 1.53 -36.15 -106.67
N ASP A 9 2.80 -36.30 -107.04
CA ASP A 9 3.91 -36.49 -106.10
C ASP A 9 4.08 -35.26 -105.19
N SER A 10 3.93 -34.05 -105.74
CA SER A 10 3.96 -32.80 -104.96
C SER A 10 2.78 -32.73 -103.97
N ILE A 11 1.57 -33.12 -104.40
CA ILE A 11 0.39 -33.18 -103.53
C ILE A 11 0.62 -34.19 -102.39
N ILE A 12 1.23 -35.35 -102.67
CA ILE A 12 1.55 -36.35 -101.64
C ILE A 12 2.54 -35.78 -100.62
N ILE A 13 3.59 -35.10 -101.08
CA ILE A 13 4.58 -34.45 -100.19
C ILE A 13 3.92 -33.36 -99.34
N LEU A 14 3.09 -32.48 -99.93
CA LEU A 14 2.39 -31.45 -99.17
C LEU A 14 1.41 -32.06 -98.15
N LYS A 15 0.68 -33.11 -98.52
CA LYS A 15 -0.20 -33.83 -97.58
C LYS A 15 0.58 -34.44 -96.42
N GLY A 16 1.75 -35.04 -96.69
CA GLY A 16 2.64 -35.55 -95.66
C GLY A 16 3.13 -34.45 -94.70
N LYS A 17 3.53 -33.29 -95.24
CA LYS A 17 3.93 -32.13 -94.42
C LYS A 17 2.78 -31.58 -93.58
N ILE A 18 1.57 -31.49 -94.13
CA ILE A 18 0.37 -31.07 -93.38
C ILE A 18 0.09 -32.04 -92.24
N MET A 19 0.19 -33.35 -92.48
CA MET A 19 -0.05 -34.36 -91.45
C MET A 19 0.99 -34.28 -90.31
N VAL A 20 2.28 -34.12 -90.64
CA VAL A 20 3.34 -33.94 -89.64
C VAL A 20 3.12 -32.65 -88.83
N HIS A 21 2.86 -31.53 -89.50
CA HIS A 21 2.59 -30.26 -88.83
C HIS A 21 1.32 -30.31 -87.96
N SER A 22 0.27 -31.00 -88.40
CA SER A 22 -0.95 -31.21 -87.60
C SER A 22 -0.63 -31.97 -86.31
N ARG A 23 0.16 -33.05 -86.42
CA ARG A 23 0.57 -33.86 -85.27
C ARG A 23 1.47 -33.07 -84.31
N GLU A 24 2.48 -32.37 -84.82
CA GLU A 24 3.37 -31.53 -84.00
C GLU A 24 2.57 -30.42 -83.29
N SER A 25 1.60 -29.81 -83.97
CA SER A 25 0.73 -28.80 -83.37
C SER A 25 -0.18 -29.39 -82.28
N GLU A 26 -0.72 -30.60 -82.48
CA GLU A 26 -1.50 -31.30 -81.46
C GLU A 26 -0.66 -31.65 -80.22
N GLU A 27 0.55 -32.18 -80.42
CA GLU A 27 1.49 -32.50 -79.34
C GLU A 27 1.88 -31.23 -78.55
N GLN A 28 2.25 -30.14 -79.24
CA GLN A 28 2.55 -28.85 -78.58
C GLN A 28 1.36 -28.29 -77.81
N ASN A 29 0.15 -28.35 -78.38
CA ASN A 29 -1.06 -27.91 -77.71
C ASN A 29 -1.37 -28.77 -76.48
N GLN A 30 -1.02 -30.06 -76.49
CA GLN A 30 -1.17 -30.94 -75.34
C GLN A 30 -0.19 -30.55 -74.23
N TYR A 31 1.09 -30.36 -74.54
CA TYR A 31 2.08 -29.89 -73.56
C TYR A 31 1.68 -28.57 -72.90
N ILE A 32 1.20 -27.59 -73.68
CA ILE A 32 0.76 -26.30 -73.14
C ILE A 32 -0.45 -26.47 -72.20
N ARG A 33 -1.38 -27.39 -72.51
CA ARG A 33 -2.52 -27.68 -71.62
C ARG A 33 -2.06 -28.32 -70.31
N ASP A 34 -1.14 -29.25 -70.39
CA ASP A 34 -0.61 -29.97 -69.22
C ASP A 34 0.16 -29.00 -68.29
N ASP A 35 1.03 -28.15 -68.86
CA ASP A 35 1.75 -27.11 -68.11
C ASP A 35 0.79 -26.10 -67.48
N LYS A 36 -0.24 -25.68 -68.22
CA LYS A 36 -1.27 -24.78 -67.70
C LYS A 36 -1.99 -25.39 -66.50
N GLU A 37 -2.35 -26.68 -66.57
CA GLU A 37 -3.03 -27.34 -65.45
C GLU A 37 -2.10 -27.49 -64.24
N LEU A 38 -0.83 -27.83 -64.46
CA LEU A 38 0.18 -27.88 -63.40
C LEU A 38 0.31 -26.53 -62.68
N VAL A 39 0.45 -25.43 -63.44
CA VAL A 39 0.52 -24.07 -62.89
C VAL A 39 -0.78 -23.71 -62.16
N HIS A 40 -1.94 -24.12 -62.67
CA HIS A 40 -3.21 -23.89 -61.98
C HIS A 40 -3.29 -24.62 -60.63
N VAL A 41 -2.83 -25.86 -60.55
CA VAL A 41 -2.78 -26.62 -59.28
C VAL A 41 -1.84 -25.95 -58.28
N GLN A 42 -0.64 -25.55 -58.72
CA GLN A 42 0.32 -24.83 -57.87
C GLN A 42 -0.26 -23.50 -57.37
N LEU A 43 -0.92 -22.74 -58.24
CA LEU A 43 -1.58 -21.48 -57.88
C LEU A 43 -2.69 -21.70 -56.85
N ARG A 44 -3.51 -22.74 -56.99
CA ARG A 44 -4.55 -23.09 -56.01
C ARG A 44 -3.93 -23.42 -54.66
N LYS A 45 -2.84 -24.21 -54.64
CA LYS A 45 -2.11 -24.55 -53.40
C LYS A 45 -1.55 -23.30 -52.72
N LEU A 46 -0.86 -22.43 -53.46
CA LEU A 46 -0.31 -21.19 -52.92
C LEU A 46 -1.40 -20.23 -52.41
N LYS A 47 -2.53 -20.13 -53.12
CA LYS A 47 -3.69 -19.35 -52.67
C LYS A 47 -4.23 -19.87 -51.35
N ALA A 48 -4.37 -21.20 -51.19
CA ALA A 48 -4.83 -21.81 -49.96
C ALA A 48 -3.85 -21.54 -48.80
N GLN A 49 -2.56 -21.75 -49.02
CA GLN A 49 -1.52 -21.46 -48.02
C GLN A 49 -1.51 -20.00 -47.59
N ARG A 50 -1.66 -19.07 -48.54
CA ARG A 50 -1.74 -17.63 -48.26
C ARG A 50 -2.96 -17.29 -47.40
N THR A 51 -4.12 -17.86 -47.71
CA THR A 51 -5.35 -17.63 -46.93
C THR A 51 -5.19 -18.17 -45.52
N GLN A 52 -4.69 -19.40 -45.36
CA GLN A 52 -4.43 -20.00 -44.06
C GLN A 52 -3.44 -19.18 -43.22
N ALA A 53 -2.32 -18.74 -43.81
CA ALA A 53 -1.35 -17.90 -43.12
C ALA A 53 -1.97 -16.56 -42.67
N ARG A 54 -2.86 -15.99 -43.49
CA ARG A 54 -3.58 -14.75 -43.15
C ARG A 54 -4.56 -14.96 -42.00
N GLU A 55 -5.30 -16.06 -41.98
CA GLU A 55 -6.23 -16.41 -40.90
C GLU A 55 -5.49 -16.59 -39.57
N ILE A 56 -4.40 -17.37 -39.57
CA ILE A 56 -3.57 -17.58 -38.37
C ILE A 56 -2.98 -16.26 -37.87
N SER A 57 -2.46 -15.43 -38.78
CA SER A 57 -1.91 -14.12 -38.40
C SER A 57 -2.99 -13.20 -37.82
N GLN A 58 -4.21 -13.23 -38.36
CA GLN A 58 -5.33 -12.45 -37.85
C GLN A 58 -5.75 -12.93 -36.46
N GLU A 59 -5.87 -14.25 -36.25
CA GLU A 59 -6.20 -14.84 -34.95
C GLU A 59 -5.15 -14.47 -33.90
N ASN A 60 -3.87 -14.63 -34.22
CA ASN A 60 -2.76 -14.27 -33.35
C ASN A 60 -2.77 -12.79 -32.99
N LEU A 61 -3.06 -11.91 -33.96
CA LEU A 61 -3.13 -10.47 -33.71
C LEU A 61 -4.30 -10.12 -32.78
N VAL A 62 -5.47 -10.74 -32.97
CA VAL A 62 -6.63 -10.53 -32.10
C VAL A 62 -6.30 -10.99 -30.68
N LYS A 63 -5.73 -12.19 -30.52
CA LYS A 63 -5.32 -12.73 -29.22
C LYS A 63 -4.33 -11.80 -28.52
N LEU A 64 -3.25 -11.42 -29.21
CA LEU A 64 -2.22 -10.53 -28.67
C LEU A 64 -2.82 -9.18 -28.24
N THR A 65 -3.72 -8.62 -29.04
CA THR A 65 -4.36 -7.33 -28.75
C THR A 65 -5.26 -7.42 -27.52
N LEU A 66 -6.01 -8.50 -27.36
CA LEU A 66 -6.88 -8.70 -26.19
C LEU A 66 -6.06 -8.90 -24.92
N GLU A 67 -5.07 -9.80 -24.96
CA GLU A 67 -4.19 -10.07 -23.82
C GLU A 67 -3.40 -8.82 -23.43
N SER A 68 -2.81 -8.11 -24.39
CA SER A 68 -2.05 -6.87 -24.13
C SER A 68 -2.93 -5.77 -23.55
N ASN A 69 -4.16 -5.59 -24.06
CA ASN A 69 -5.08 -4.61 -23.48
C ASN A 69 -5.52 -4.99 -22.07
N ALA A 70 -5.70 -6.29 -21.77
CA ALA A 70 -6.02 -6.76 -20.44
C ALA A 70 -4.86 -6.50 -19.45
N THR A 71 -3.62 -6.80 -19.84
CA THR A 71 -2.44 -6.54 -19.02
C THR A 71 -2.23 -5.05 -18.80
N ILE A 72 -2.37 -4.21 -19.83
CA ILE A 72 -2.30 -2.75 -19.70
C ILE A 72 -3.34 -2.23 -18.70
N LYS A 73 -4.59 -2.73 -18.76
CA LYS A 73 -5.63 -2.34 -17.80
C LYS A 73 -5.28 -2.78 -16.38
N ALA A 74 -4.72 -3.97 -16.19
CA ALA A 74 -4.30 -4.45 -14.88
C ALA A 74 -3.14 -3.61 -14.32
N LEU A 75 -2.13 -3.32 -15.14
CA LEU A 75 -0.99 -2.47 -14.75
C LEU A 75 -1.42 -1.05 -14.41
N ARG A 76 -2.34 -0.45 -15.17
CA ARG A 76 -2.91 0.87 -14.85
C ARG A 76 -3.57 0.88 -13.47
N LYS A 77 -4.34 -0.16 -13.11
CA LYS A 77 -4.93 -0.26 -11.76
C LYS A 77 -3.87 -0.32 -10.66
N ILE A 78 -2.73 -0.95 -10.91
CA ILE A 78 -1.62 -1.00 -9.94
C ILE A 78 -0.98 0.39 -9.79
N VAL A 79 -0.75 1.09 -10.91
CA VAL A 79 -0.27 2.48 -10.90
C VAL A 79 -1.22 3.39 -10.13
N ASP A 80 -2.53 3.32 -10.40
CA ASP A 80 -3.55 4.11 -9.69
C ASP A 80 -3.54 3.85 -8.18
N LYS A 81 -3.30 2.60 -7.75
CA LYS A 81 -3.14 2.25 -6.33
C LYS A 81 -1.87 2.86 -5.75
N GLY A 82 -0.75 2.77 -6.46
CA GLY A 82 0.52 3.38 -6.06
C GLY A 82 0.39 4.90 -5.89
N GLU A 83 -0.25 5.58 -6.84
CA GLU A 83 -0.51 7.02 -6.74
C GLU A 83 -1.37 7.39 -5.54
N LYS A 84 -2.40 6.60 -5.24
CA LYS A 84 -3.23 6.81 -4.04
C LYS A 84 -2.41 6.67 -2.76
N ILE A 85 -1.56 5.65 -2.67
CA ILE A 85 -0.66 5.45 -1.52
C ILE A 85 0.26 6.66 -1.36
N LEU A 86 0.86 7.16 -2.44
CA LEU A 86 1.73 8.34 -2.41
C LEU A 86 0.98 9.61 -1.98
N LYS A 87 -0.21 9.85 -2.53
CA LYS A 87 -1.05 11.00 -2.14
C LYS A 87 -1.44 10.94 -0.66
N LEU A 88 -1.81 9.76 -0.17
CA LEU A 88 -2.11 9.57 1.25
C LEU A 88 -0.87 9.81 2.11
N ALA A 89 0.30 9.29 1.72
CA ALA A 89 1.55 9.53 2.42
C ALA A 89 1.91 11.03 2.47
N GLU A 90 1.68 11.77 1.38
CA GLU A 90 1.89 13.23 1.35
C GLU A 90 0.94 13.97 2.30
N ILE A 91 -0.33 13.59 2.35
CA ILE A 91 -1.32 14.18 3.27
C ILE A 91 -0.94 13.87 4.72
N CYS A 92 -0.60 12.61 5.03
CA CYS A 92 -0.16 12.21 6.37
C CYS A 92 1.09 12.97 6.80
N ARG A 93 2.06 13.18 5.89
CA ARG A 93 3.29 13.93 6.15
C ARG A 93 3.06 15.37 6.61
N LYS A 94 1.91 15.98 6.29
CA LYS A 94 1.55 17.32 6.79
C LYS A 94 1.29 17.35 8.30
N PHE A 95 0.90 16.22 8.88
CA PHE A 95 0.58 16.09 10.31
C PHE A 95 1.73 15.54 11.15
N GLU A 96 2.84 15.18 10.51
CA GLU A 96 4.06 14.72 11.18
C GLU A 96 4.84 15.90 11.77
N THR A 97 5.52 15.67 12.88
CA THR A 97 6.43 16.66 13.47
C THR A 97 7.69 16.82 12.62
N GLU A 98 8.42 17.92 12.76
CA GLU A 98 9.68 18.12 12.03
C GLU A 98 10.73 17.06 12.40
N GLU A 99 10.75 16.62 13.67
CA GLU A 99 11.59 15.52 14.13
C GLU A 99 11.29 14.23 13.36
N GLU A 100 10.02 13.89 13.18
CA GLU A 100 9.59 12.70 12.44
C GLU A 100 9.82 12.78 10.94
N LYS A 101 9.89 14.00 10.38
CA LYS A 101 10.22 14.22 8.97
C LYS A 101 11.72 14.09 8.71
N VAL A 102 12.56 14.47 9.67
CA VAL A 102 14.03 14.42 9.58
C VAL A 102 14.56 13.05 9.99
N LEU A 103 14.04 12.46 11.06
CA LEU A 103 14.38 11.13 11.55
C LEU A 103 13.13 10.24 11.62
N PRO A 104 12.67 9.68 10.49
CA PRO A 104 11.44 8.87 10.44
C PRO A 104 11.56 7.53 11.16
N PHE A 105 12.78 7.02 11.33
CA PHE A 105 13.06 5.71 11.91
C PHE A 105 13.93 5.89 13.15
N TYR A 106 13.38 5.44 14.28
CA TYR A 106 14.03 5.52 15.57
C TYR A 106 14.94 4.30 15.74
N SER A 107 16.09 4.53 16.37
CA SER A 107 16.91 3.44 16.89
C SER A 107 16.06 2.61 17.86
N SER A 108 16.17 1.28 17.76
CA SER A 108 15.48 0.39 18.70
C SER A 108 15.88 0.78 20.13
N THR A 109 14.90 1.08 20.97
CA THR A 109 15.12 1.29 22.40
C THR A 109 15.12 -0.02 23.17
N LEU A 110 14.93 -1.15 22.48
CA LEU A 110 14.96 -2.48 23.07
C LEU A 110 16.36 -2.79 23.57
N THR A 111 16.45 -3.37 24.77
CA THR A 111 17.69 -3.94 25.26
C THR A 111 18.06 -5.17 24.43
N PRO A 112 19.34 -5.57 24.37
CA PRO A 112 19.72 -6.81 23.67
C PRO A 112 18.98 -8.04 24.20
N GLU A 113 18.64 -8.07 25.50
CA GLU A 113 17.84 -9.12 26.13
C GLU A 113 16.40 -9.17 25.56
N GLU A 114 15.73 -8.01 25.45
CA GLU A 114 14.40 -7.93 24.86
C GLU A 114 14.40 -8.25 23.36
N GLN A 115 15.52 -8.00 22.67
CA GLN A 115 15.67 -8.32 21.26
C GLN A 115 15.81 -9.84 21.06
N GLU A 116 16.56 -10.53 21.91
CA GLU A 116 16.67 -12.00 21.94
C GLU A 116 15.31 -12.65 22.27
N GLU A 117 14.58 -12.12 23.26
CA GLU A 117 13.22 -12.61 23.58
C GLU A 117 12.25 -12.49 22.41
N ILE A 118 12.32 -11.40 21.63
CA ILE A 118 11.49 -11.24 20.44
C ILE A 118 11.91 -12.24 19.36
N GLU A 119 13.20 -12.47 19.13
CA GLU A 119 13.69 -13.44 18.15
C GLU A 119 13.27 -14.88 18.51
N ASP A 120 13.26 -15.21 19.80
CA ASP A 120 12.76 -16.49 20.31
C ASP A 120 11.24 -16.63 20.10
N ILE A 121 10.45 -15.60 20.41
CA ILE A 121 9.00 -15.57 20.14
C ILE A 121 8.70 -15.64 18.63
N THR A 122 9.57 -15.06 17.80
CA THR A 122 9.41 -15.11 16.34
C THR A 122 9.75 -16.51 15.79
N SER A 123 10.59 -17.27 16.50
CA SER A 123 10.96 -18.65 16.18
C SER A 123 9.96 -19.67 16.74
N GLU A 124 9.29 -19.37 17.84
CA GLU A 124 8.26 -20.22 18.45
C GLU A 124 6.90 -20.06 17.74
N GLU A 125 6.58 -21.05 16.89
CA GLU A 125 5.23 -21.44 16.46
C GLU A 125 4.27 -20.34 15.97
N PHE A 126 4.60 -19.68 14.86
CA PHE A 126 3.53 -19.14 14.02
C PHE A 126 2.81 -20.29 13.31
N THR A 127 1.48 -20.31 13.40
CA THR A 127 0.64 -21.13 12.50
C THR A 127 1.07 -20.86 11.05
N GLU A 128 1.12 -21.88 10.19
CA GLU A 128 1.69 -21.76 8.83
C GLU A 128 1.07 -20.61 8.00
N GLU A 129 -0.19 -20.26 8.28
CA GLU A 129 -0.89 -19.12 7.70
C GLU A 129 -0.39 -17.77 8.22
N LEU A 130 -0.13 -17.66 9.53
CA LEU A 130 0.38 -16.45 10.16
C LEU A 130 1.85 -16.19 9.75
N ALA A 131 2.65 -17.24 9.60
CA ALA A 131 4.01 -17.13 9.09
C ALA A 131 4.05 -16.56 7.66
N LYS A 132 3.14 -17.00 6.78
CA LYS A 132 3.03 -16.47 5.41
C LYS A 132 2.62 -14.99 5.41
N VAL A 133 1.67 -14.62 6.25
CA VAL A 133 1.25 -13.22 6.41
C VAL A 133 2.41 -12.37 6.93
N ILE A 134 3.13 -12.81 7.96
CA ILE A 134 4.28 -12.08 8.49
C ILE A 134 5.37 -11.93 7.42
N ALA A 135 5.66 -12.98 6.65
CA ALA A 135 6.61 -12.94 5.53
C ALA A 135 6.26 -11.85 4.51
N ASP A 136 4.99 -11.71 4.14
CA ASP A 136 4.50 -10.67 3.21
C ASP A 136 4.69 -9.24 3.75
N TYR A 137 4.79 -9.06 5.06
CA TYR A 137 4.91 -7.76 5.73
C TYR A 137 6.28 -7.48 6.38
N THR A 138 7.26 -8.37 6.20
CA THR A 138 8.65 -8.17 6.68
C THR A 138 9.23 -6.83 6.22
N GLY A 139 8.93 -6.38 5.00
CA GLY A 139 9.36 -5.08 4.49
C GLY A 139 8.71 -3.85 5.15
N LEU A 140 7.71 -4.03 6.02
CA LEU A 140 6.94 -2.96 6.66
C LEU A 140 7.28 -2.72 8.13
N GLU A 141 8.32 -3.35 8.69
CA GLU A 141 8.73 -3.16 10.08
C GLU A 141 8.88 -1.69 10.47
N ASN A 142 9.54 -0.91 9.62
CA ASN A 142 9.75 0.52 9.84
C ASN A 142 8.45 1.34 9.81
N PHE A 143 7.47 0.93 8.99
CA PHE A 143 6.14 1.53 8.99
C PHE A 143 5.45 1.29 10.34
N TRP A 144 5.50 0.05 10.84
CA TRP A 144 4.90 -0.30 12.13
C TRP A 144 5.60 0.35 13.32
N LYS A 145 6.93 0.47 13.31
CA LYS A 145 7.69 1.23 14.32
C LYS A 145 7.18 2.67 14.40
N ARG A 146 7.04 3.34 13.24
CA ARG A 146 6.55 4.72 13.17
C ARG A 146 5.09 4.85 13.62
N TYR A 147 4.23 3.94 13.17
CA TYR A 147 2.82 3.90 13.58
C TYR A 147 2.67 3.72 15.09
N ASN A 148 3.40 2.76 15.67
CA ASN A 148 3.34 2.47 17.10
C ASN A 148 3.83 3.64 17.95
N LYS A 149 4.90 4.34 17.54
CA LYS A 149 5.35 5.57 18.21
C LYS A 149 4.22 6.61 18.27
N VAL A 150 3.66 6.98 17.11
CA VAL A 150 2.60 7.99 17.05
C VAL A 150 1.38 7.55 17.85
N LYS A 151 1.09 6.23 17.89
CA LYS A 151 0.00 5.68 18.70
C LYS A 151 0.24 5.86 20.20
N LEU A 152 1.47 5.61 20.67
CA LEU A 152 1.86 5.83 22.07
C LEU A 152 1.77 7.31 22.44
N GLU A 153 2.23 8.20 21.56
CA GLU A 153 2.12 9.65 21.75
C GLU A 153 0.66 10.12 21.79
N GLN A 154 -0.20 9.59 20.92
CA GLN A 154 -1.62 9.88 20.96
C GLN A 154 -2.23 9.52 22.32
N LEU A 155 -1.90 8.33 22.84
CA LEU A 155 -2.40 7.86 24.14
C LEU A 155 -1.87 8.70 25.30
N SER A 156 -0.59 9.08 25.28
CA SER A 156 0.00 9.92 26.32
C SER A 156 -0.62 11.32 26.34
N LEU A 157 -0.86 11.92 25.17
CA LEU A 157 -1.55 13.21 25.03
C LEU A 157 -3.00 13.15 25.52
N GLN A 158 -3.73 12.08 25.20
CA GLN A 158 -5.09 11.86 25.69
C GLN A 158 -5.12 11.78 27.22
N HIS A 159 -4.21 11.01 27.81
CA HIS A 159 -4.09 10.90 29.26
C HIS A 159 -3.76 12.25 29.90
N ARG A 160 -2.79 12.99 29.34
CA ARG A 160 -2.41 14.31 29.85
C ARG A 160 -3.54 15.32 29.75
N ARG A 161 -4.30 15.32 28.66
CA ARG A 161 -5.49 16.16 28.51
C ARG A 161 -6.52 15.86 29.59
N ALA A 162 -6.80 14.59 29.87
CA ALA A 162 -7.74 14.21 30.92
C ALA A 162 -7.28 14.70 32.30
N GLN A 163 -5.99 14.54 32.62
CA GLN A 163 -5.41 15.06 33.86
C GLN A 163 -5.55 16.59 33.96
N LEU A 164 -5.24 17.32 32.90
CA LEU A 164 -5.33 18.79 32.88
C LEU A 164 -6.77 19.29 33.04
N LEU A 165 -7.75 18.60 32.44
CA LEU A 165 -9.16 18.92 32.62
C LEU A 165 -9.61 18.73 34.07
N GLU A 166 -9.17 17.63 34.70
CA GLU A 166 -9.49 17.36 36.10
C GLU A 166 -8.85 18.38 37.05
N ILE A 167 -7.60 18.77 36.79
CA ILE A 167 -6.95 19.85 37.54
C ILE A 167 -7.68 21.18 37.33
N ASN A 168 -8.06 21.51 36.10
CA ASN A 168 -8.79 22.74 35.81
C ASN A 168 -10.14 22.78 36.53
N ARG A 169 -10.86 21.66 36.58
CA ARG A 169 -12.11 21.50 37.34
C ARG A 169 -11.88 21.79 38.82
N LYS A 170 -10.88 21.15 39.44
CA LYS A 170 -10.53 21.37 40.86
C LYS A 170 -10.13 22.82 41.15
N LEU A 171 -9.36 23.46 40.27
CA LEU A 171 -8.97 24.85 40.43
C LEU A 171 -10.17 25.79 40.35
N ARG A 172 -11.12 25.55 39.44
CA ARG A 172 -12.38 26.30 39.37
C ARG A 172 -13.23 26.12 40.61
N GLU A 173 -13.30 24.91 41.15
CA GLU A 173 -14.02 24.62 42.40
C GLU A 173 -13.38 25.33 43.60
N MET A 174 -12.05 25.28 43.72
CA MET A 174 -11.33 25.98 44.78
C MET A 174 -11.47 27.51 44.66
N LEU A 175 -11.45 28.04 43.44
CA LEU A 175 -11.69 29.46 43.20
C LEU A 175 -13.12 29.85 43.56
N LYS A 176 -14.11 29.02 43.22
CA LYS A 176 -15.51 29.23 43.63
C LYS A 176 -15.63 29.25 45.15
N GLN A 177 -15.07 28.26 45.84
CA GLN A 177 -15.06 28.21 47.32
C GLN A 177 -14.38 29.42 47.95
N TYR A 178 -13.30 29.93 47.36
CA TYR A 178 -12.62 31.14 47.83
C TYR A 178 -13.49 32.39 47.67
N LEU A 179 -14.15 32.55 46.51
CA LEU A 179 -15.07 33.67 46.26
C LEU A 179 -16.32 33.59 47.15
N ASP A 180 -16.86 32.39 47.36
CA ASP A 180 -17.97 32.12 48.28
C ASP A 180 -17.56 32.41 49.75
N GLY A 181 -16.29 32.20 50.10
CA GLY A 181 -15.77 32.51 51.44
C GLY A 181 -15.58 34.01 51.72
N ILE A 182 -15.40 34.84 50.70
CA ILE A 182 -15.18 36.29 50.84
C ILE A 182 -16.44 37.10 50.55
N SER A 183 -17.31 36.60 49.66
CA SER A 183 -18.58 37.24 49.34
C SER A 183 -19.73 36.69 50.19
N VAL A 184 -20.65 37.55 50.61
CA VAL A 184 -21.87 37.13 51.29
C VAL A 184 -22.98 37.05 50.25
N SER A 185 -23.21 35.84 49.73
CA SER A 185 -24.26 35.54 48.75
C SER A 185 -25.32 34.63 49.37
N ASP A 186 -26.55 34.66 48.86
CA ASP A 186 -27.68 33.86 49.39
C ASP A 186 -27.41 32.34 49.30
N GLU A 187 -26.66 31.93 48.28
CA GLU A 187 -26.21 30.55 48.08
C GLU A 187 -25.17 30.10 49.14
N VAL A 188 -24.40 31.04 49.71
CA VAL A 188 -23.45 30.80 50.81
C VAL A 188 -24.16 30.76 52.16
N LEU A 189 -25.23 31.54 52.32
CA LEU A 189 -26.05 31.55 53.54
C LEU A 189 -26.93 30.31 53.68
N SER A 190 -27.32 29.69 52.56
CA SER A 190 -28.09 28.44 52.53
C SER A 190 -27.25 27.18 52.73
N GLN A 191 -25.93 27.26 52.52
CA GLN A 191 -24.98 26.16 52.73
C GLN A 191 -24.31 26.24 54.11
N LEU A 192 -23.70 25.14 54.56
CA LEU A 192 -22.94 25.09 55.82
C LEU A 192 -21.76 26.06 55.74
N ASN A 193 -21.84 27.16 56.51
CA ASN A 193 -20.92 28.28 56.43
C ASN A 193 -20.43 28.72 57.83
N PRO A 194 -19.21 29.28 57.93
CA PRO A 194 -18.69 29.80 59.20
C PRO A 194 -19.39 31.09 59.68
N LEU A 195 -20.17 31.74 58.82
CA LEU A 195 -20.82 33.02 59.09
C LEU A 195 -22.01 32.90 60.06
N PHE A 196 -22.61 31.70 60.18
CA PHE A 196 -23.74 31.42 61.07
C PHE A 196 -23.33 30.44 62.17
N VAL A 197 -23.10 30.96 63.38
CA VAL A 197 -22.80 30.16 64.59
C VAL A 197 -24.05 30.10 65.46
N VAL A 198 -24.63 28.90 65.59
CA VAL A 198 -25.80 28.66 66.45
C VAL A 198 -25.34 27.87 67.67
N ASN A 199 -25.60 28.37 68.88
CA ASN A 199 -25.26 27.70 70.15
C ASN A 199 -23.76 27.39 70.33
N HIS A 200 -22.89 28.34 70.00
CA HIS A 200 -21.42 28.24 70.15
C HIS A 200 -20.76 27.07 69.39
N ARG A 201 -21.47 26.44 68.45
CA ARG A 201 -20.92 25.40 67.57
C ARG A 201 -20.85 25.96 66.16
N SER A 202 -19.65 25.98 65.58
CA SER A 202 -19.51 26.26 64.15
C SER A 202 -20.01 25.06 63.35
N ASN A 203 -20.68 25.32 62.24
CA ASN A 203 -21.23 24.29 61.35
C ASN A 203 -20.19 23.66 60.41
N LEU A 204 -18.90 23.94 60.63
CA LEU A 204 -17.80 23.39 59.85
C LEU A 204 -17.43 21.99 60.39
N PRO A 205 -17.20 20.99 59.52
CA PRO A 205 -16.56 19.76 59.95
C PRO A 205 -15.19 20.11 60.53
N GLN A 206 -15.00 19.77 61.81
CA GLN A 206 -13.76 19.94 62.52
C GLN A 206 -12.64 19.28 61.71
N SER A 207 -11.67 20.07 61.24
CA SER A 207 -10.48 19.52 60.58
C SER A 207 -9.93 18.47 61.52
N LEU A 208 -9.85 17.22 61.05
CA LEU A 208 -9.25 16.11 61.77
C LEU A 208 -7.97 16.60 62.42
N SER A 209 -8.00 16.75 63.75
CA SER A 209 -6.82 16.97 64.55
C SER A 209 -5.87 15.84 64.22
N LEU A 210 -4.77 16.17 63.53
CA LEU A 210 -3.61 15.29 63.41
C LEU A 210 -3.33 14.74 64.80
N PRO A 211 -3.25 13.41 65.00
CA PRO A 211 -2.86 12.87 66.28
C PRO A 211 -1.45 13.36 66.57
N THR A 212 -1.30 14.10 67.67
CA THR A 212 -0.01 14.39 68.29
C THR A 212 0.61 13.06 68.71
N THR A 213 1.31 12.40 67.80
CA THR A 213 2.16 11.25 68.13
C THR A 213 3.30 11.77 68.99
N GLN A 214 3.44 11.22 70.19
CA GLN A 214 4.59 11.43 71.07
C GLN A 214 5.91 11.08 70.34
N PRO A 215 7.04 11.69 70.74
CA PRO A 215 8.32 11.47 70.10
C PRO A 215 8.86 10.09 70.50
N GLY A 216 8.84 9.15 69.56
CA GLY A 216 9.41 7.82 69.76
C GLY A 216 9.09 6.91 68.57
N ASP A 217 10.14 6.52 67.84
CA ASP A 217 10.19 5.41 66.89
C ASP A 217 9.32 5.45 65.64
N LYS A 218 9.65 6.34 64.68
CA LYS A 218 9.63 6.03 63.22
C LYS A 218 10.71 6.82 62.50
N LYS A 219 11.57 6.13 61.73
CA LYS A 219 12.57 6.76 60.84
C LYS A 219 11.86 7.65 59.81
N PRO A 220 12.35 8.86 59.52
CA PRO A 220 11.72 9.73 58.53
C PRO A 220 11.82 9.12 57.12
N PRO A 221 10.81 9.32 56.25
CA PRO A 221 10.90 8.91 54.86
C PRO A 221 11.99 9.72 54.15
N THR A 222 12.81 9.05 53.35
CA THR A 222 13.89 9.64 52.56
C THR A 222 13.31 10.66 51.59
N THR A 223 13.47 11.94 51.89
CA THR A 223 13.23 13.03 50.96
C THR A 223 14.33 13.02 49.90
N TYR A 224 14.01 12.57 48.69
CA TYR A 224 14.86 12.81 47.54
C TYR A 224 14.59 14.24 47.05
N ASN A 225 15.59 15.12 47.19
CA ASN A 225 15.55 16.43 46.56
C ASN A 225 15.73 16.23 45.05
N ILE A 226 14.66 16.42 44.27
CA ILE A 226 14.75 16.52 42.82
C ILE A 226 15.24 17.94 42.52
N ILE A 227 16.54 18.06 42.22
CA ILE A 227 17.13 19.30 41.72
C ILE A 227 16.99 19.26 40.20
N GLU A 228 16.32 20.24 39.61
CA GLU A 228 16.29 20.40 38.15
C GLU A 228 17.72 20.51 37.60
N ALA A 229 18.01 19.80 36.50
CA ALA A 229 19.34 19.74 35.89
C ALA A 229 19.95 21.12 35.55
N ALA A 230 19.12 22.16 35.42
CA ALA A 230 19.55 23.54 35.19
C ALA A 230 20.31 24.17 36.38
N HIS A 231 20.21 23.62 37.60
CA HIS A 231 20.83 24.18 38.81
C HIS A 231 22.15 23.52 39.23
N VAL A 232 22.66 22.51 38.49
CA VAL A 232 23.85 21.73 38.89
C VAL A 232 25.17 22.30 38.35
N ILE A 233 25.17 23.38 37.56
CA ILE A 233 26.42 23.94 37.01
C ILE A 233 26.51 25.46 37.18
N PRO A 234 27.13 25.92 38.27
CA PRO A 234 28.03 27.05 38.23
C PRO A 234 29.45 26.49 38.42
N HIS A 235 30.30 26.64 37.41
CA HIS A 235 31.72 26.26 37.37
C HIS A 235 32.04 24.85 36.83
N ILE A 236 31.88 24.70 35.51
CA ILE A 236 32.85 23.96 34.70
C ILE A 236 33.36 24.96 33.65
N LEU A 237 34.52 25.54 33.94
CA LEU A 237 35.45 26.06 32.95
C LEU A 237 36.31 24.89 32.48
#